data_AF-A0A2H5DWN0-F1
#
_entry.id   AF-A0A2H5DWN0-F1
#
_cell.length_a   1.000
_cell.length_b   1.000
_cell.length_c   1.000
_cell.angle_alpha   90.00
_cell.angle_beta   90.00
_cell.angle_gamma   90.00
#
_symmetry.space_group_name_H-M   'P 1'
#
loop_
_entity.id
_entity.type
_entity.pdbx_description
1 polymer ?
#
loop_
_entity_poly.entity_id
_entity_poly.type
_entity_poly.pdbx_seq_one_letter_code
_entity_poly.pdbx_strand_id
1 'polypeptide(L)'
;MYDDGRIFMVAGYWAKLKKAFAAASVYVIADTATVASSLAKRCMPQFQPAGVMSLAEVRRYVAYMQRIASGDEICLMQDGVKRRPDGRLPDEQIFVVVGFSKNHSPDRDPVVNFVAAKSEAEASMLQQSAMASLSVSGVVSLAKLLGLQAGMERVAAGETPALKEQGIIR
;
A
#
# COMPACT_ATOMS: atom_id res chain seq x y z
N MET A 1 -19.98 10.70 -7.99
CA MET A 1 -19.11 10.05 -6.98
C MET A 1 -18.89 8.62 -7.43
N TYR A 2 -17.65 8.14 -7.37
CA TYR A 2 -17.29 6.78 -7.79
C TYR A 2 -17.32 5.82 -6.59
N ASP A 3 -17.69 4.57 -6.82
CA ASP A 3 -17.63 3.52 -5.79
C ASP A 3 -16.17 3.24 -5.39
N ASP A 4 -15.94 2.94 -4.12
CA ASP A 4 -14.63 2.74 -3.51
C ASP A 4 -13.84 1.62 -4.19
N GLY A 5 -14.55 0.56 -4.62
CA GLY A 5 -13.96 -0.57 -5.34
C GLY A 5 -13.45 -0.21 -6.73
N ARG A 6 -13.79 0.98 -7.24
CA ARG A 6 -13.41 1.44 -8.58
C ARG A 6 -12.24 2.41 -8.59
N ILE A 7 -11.82 2.90 -7.43
CA ILE A 7 -10.67 3.79 -7.30
C ILE A 7 -9.43 2.96 -7.00
N PHE A 8 -8.50 2.91 -7.94
CA PHE A 8 -7.27 2.15 -7.83
C PHE A 8 -6.06 3.08 -7.83
N MET A 9 -5.10 2.83 -6.95
CA MET A 9 -3.74 3.33 -7.08
C MET A 9 -2.93 2.25 -7.80
N VAL A 10 -2.35 2.62 -8.95
CA VAL A 10 -1.38 1.80 -9.66
C VAL A 10 0.00 2.38 -9.38
N ALA A 11 0.85 1.63 -8.69
CA ALA A 11 2.26 1.99 -8.49
C ALA A 11 3.09 1.44 -9.64
N GLY A 12 4.11 2.15 -10.12
CA GLY A 12 4.96 1.70 -11.23
C GLY A 12 6.44 1.67 -10.93
N TYR A 13 7.16 0.82 -11.66
CA TYR A 13 8.60 0.84 -11.78
C TYR A 13 9.01 1.91 -12.78
N TRP A 14 9.61 3.00 -12.28
CA TRP A 14 10.56 3.78 -13.07
C TRP A 14 11.95 3.16 -12.90
N ALA A 15 12.66 2.98 -14.00
CA ALA A 15 13.85 2.16 -14.17
C ALA A 15 14.78 2.07 -12.93
N LYS A 16 15.06 0.82 -12.52
CA LYS A 16 16.07 0.37 -11.53
C LYS A 16 16.01 1.04 -10.13
N LEU A 17 15.12 0.53 -9.26
CA LEU A 17 15.38 0.01 -7.89
C LEU A 17 14.13 0.03 -6.97
N LYS A 18 13.65 -1.17 -6.61
CA LYS A 18 13.23 -1.59 -5.25
C LYS A 18 12.00 -1.04 -4.49
N LYS A 19 11.12 -0.17 -4.99
CA LYS A 19 9.99 0.29 -4.14
C LYS A 19 8.64 0.39 -4.84
N ALA A 20 7.74 -0.56 -4.57
CA ALA A 20 6.33 -0.53 -4.96
C ALA A 20 5.48 0.55 -4.23
N PHE A 21 6.11 1.40 -3.42
CA PHE A 21 5.47 2.44 -2.59
C PHE A 21 6.08 3.84 -2.81
N ALA A 22 6.84 4.03 -3.89
CA ALA A 22 7.51 5.30 -4.19
C ALA A 22 6.63 6.25 -5.02
N ALA A 23 6.98 7.54 -4.96
CA ALA A 23 6.26 8.74 -5.44
C ALA A 23 5.71 8.75 -6.88
N ALA A 24 5.95 7.72 -7.70
CA ALA A 24 5.39 7.56 -9.04
C ALA A 24 4.18 6.59 -8.99
N SER A 25 3.07 7.07 -8.44
CA SER A 25 1.80 6.33 -8.41
C SER A 25 0.75 7.06 -9.24
N VAL A 26 -0.07 6.30 -9.96
CA VAL A 26 -1.14 6.81 -10.80
C VAL A 26 -2.48 6.39 -10.19
N TYR A 27 -3.36 7.36 -9.95
CA TYR A 27 -4.73 7.06 -9.57
C TYR A 27 -5.55 6.79 -10.82
N VAL A 28 -6.23 5.64 -10.84
CA VAL A 28 -7.02 5.17 -11.97
C VAL A 28 -8.40 4.77 -11.48
N ILE A 29 -9.42 5.27 -12.17
CA ILE A 29 -10.80 4.86 -11.95
C ILE A 29 -11.14 3.78 -12.98
N ALA A 30 -11.44 2.57 -12.52
CA ALA A 30 -11.71 1.42 -13.36
C ALA A 30 -12.64 0.44 -12.65
N ASP A 31 -13.26 -0.51 -13.36
CA ASP A 31 -14.09 -1.52 -12.71
C ASP A 31 -13.26 -2.63 -12.04
N THR A 32 -12.01 -2.81 -12.46
CA THR A 32 -11.11 -3.86 -11.93
C THR A 32 -9.64 -3.40 -11.89
N ALA A 33 -8.84 -4.04 -11.04
CA ALA A 33 -7.39 -3.80 -10.96
C ALA A 33 -6.66 -4.10 -12.28
N THR A 34 -7.11 -5.09 -13.04
CA THR A 34 -6.56 -5.44 -14.36
C THR A 34 -6.80 -4.32 -15.37
N VAL A 35 -8.03 -3.78 -15.39
CA VAL A 35 -8.36 -2.63 -16.25
C VAL A 35 -7.59 -1.39 -15.80
N ALA A 36 -7.47 -1.15 -14.48
CA ALA A 36 -6.69 -0.05 -13.94
C ALA A 36 -5.22 -0.12 -14.40
N SER A 37 -4.58 -1.29 -14.28
CA SER A 37 -3.20 -1.53 -14.72
C SER A 37 -3.02 -1.28 -16.22
N SER A 38 -3.96 -1.80 -17.03
CA SER A 38 -3.95 -1.65 -18.49
C SER A 38 -4.09 -0.18 -18.90
N LEU A 39 -5.02 0.55 -18.26
CA LEU A 39 -5.19 1.98 -18.48
C LEU A 39 -3.93 2.76 -18.08
N ALA A 40 -3.36 2.51 -16.90
CA ALA A 40 -2.12 3.16 -16.46
C ALA A 40 -0.99 2.98 -17.48
N LYS A 41 -0.79 1.75 -17.97
CA LYS A 41 0.23 1.41 -18.98
C LYS A 41 -0.04 2.08 -20.33
N ARG A 42 -1.30 2.17 -20.77
CA ARG A 42 -1.67 2.85 -22.03
C ARG A 42 -1.44 4.36 -21.95
N CYS A 43 -1.78 4.96 -20.82
CA CYS A 43 -1.65 6.40 -20.61
C CYS A 43 -0.20 6.83 -20.38
N MET A 44 0.61 5.94 -19.82
CA MET A 44 2.04 6.13 -19.59
C MET A 44 2.81 4.92 -20.11
N PRO A 45 3.17 4.83 -21.41
CA PRO A 45 3.82 3.64 -21.98
C PRO A 45 5.16 3.25 -21.33
N GLN A 46 5.87 4.25 -20.77
CA GLN A 46 7.12 4.08 -20.02
C GLN A 46 6.88 3.56 -18.58
N PHE A 47 5.63 3.55 -18.12
CA PHE A 47 5.23 3.11 -16.80
C PHE A 47 5.03 1.59 -16.82
N GLN A 48 5.79 0.89 -15.98
CA GLN A 48 5.63 -0.54 -15.76
C GLN A 48 4.91 -0.76 -14.44
N PRO A 49 3.60 -1.10 -14.42
CA PRO A 49 2.88 -1.34 -13.17
C PRO A 49 3.59 -2.38 -12.31
N ALA A 50 3.84 -2.03 -11.06
CA ALA A 50 4.50 -2.83 -10.03
C ALA A 50 3.49 -3.43 -9.04
N GLY A 51 2.36 -2.75 -8.86
CA GLY A 51 1.30 -3.14 -7.94
C GLY A 51 0.06 -2.27 -8.13
N VAL A 52 -1.08 -2.81 -7.71
CA VAL A 52 -2.37 -2.12 -7.71
C VAL A 52 -3.04 -2.30 -6.37
N MET A 53 -3.67 -1.24 -5.87
CA MET A 53 -4.45 -1.28 -4.64
C MET A 53 -5.71 -0.44 -4.79
N SER A 54 -6.86 -0.97 -4.41
CA SER A 54 -8.12 -0.22 -4.37
C SER A 54 -8.24 0.67 -3.13
N LEU A 55 -9.08 1.70 -3.18
CA LEU A 55 -9.42 2.53 -2.01
C LEU A 55 -10.02 1.68 -0.89
N ALA A 56 -10.86 0.70 -1.24
CA ALA A 56 -11.42 -0.25 -0.28
C ALA A 56 -10.34 -1.07 0.44
N GLU A 57 -9.27 -1.50 -0.25
CA GLU A 57 -8.13 -2.17 0.38
C GLU A 57 -7.35 -1.24 1.31
N VAL A 58 -7.04 -0.02 0.87
CA VAL A 58 -6.34 0.97 1.70
C VAL A 58 -7.11 1.23 2.99
N ARG A 59 -8.43 1.46 2.91
CA ARG A 59 -9.28 1.67 4.09
C ARG A 59 -9.25 0.49 5.05
N ARG A 60 -9.29 -0.74 4.54
CA ARG A 60 -9.19 -1.94 5.38
C ARG A 60 -7.85 -2.01 6.11
N TYR A 61 -6.74 -1.72 5.43
CA TYR A 61 -5.42 -1.72 6.06
C TYR A 61 -5.28 -0.60 7.10
N VAL A 62 -5.74 0.61 6.79
CA VAL A 62 -5.74 1.73 7.75
C VAL A 62 -6.56 1.38 8.99
N ALA A 63 -7.79 0.88 8.81
CA ALA A 63 -8.64 0.49 9.94
C ALA A 63 -7.97 -0.59 10.82
N TYR A 64 -7.32 -1.58 10.21
CA TYR A 64 -6.60 -2.61 10.96
C TYR A 64 -5.40 -2.03 11.72
N MET A 65 -4.59 -1.22 11.06
CA MET A 65 -3.40 -0.61 11.66
C MET A 65 -3.76 0.40 12.75
N GLN A 66 -4.88 1.10 12.65
CA GLN A 66 -5.40 1.95 13.72
C GLN A 66 -5.80 1.15 14.96
N ARG A 67 -6.36 -0.05 14.80
CA ARG A 67 -6.63 -0.96 15.93
C ARG A 67 -5.35 -1.49 16.57
N ILE A 68 -4.30 -1.73 15.77
CA ILE A 68 -2.96 -2.02 16.33
C ILE A 68 -2.46 -0.81 17.11
N ALA A 69 -2.63 0.41 16.57
CA ALA A 69 -2.18 1.65 17.19
C ALA A 69 -2.84 1.87 18.55
N SER A 70 -4.14 1.61 18.66
CA SER A 70 -4.88 1.70 19.93
C SER A 70 -4.56 0.56 20.90
N GLY A 71 -4.01 -0.56 20.41
CA GLY A 71 -3.74 -1.75 21.21
C GLY A 71 -4.89 -2.77 21.24
N ASP A 72 -5.88 -2.60 20.37
CA ASP A 72 -7.04 -3.50 20.25
C ASP A 72 -6.73 -4.75 19.42
N GLU A 73 -5.62 -4.76 18.67
CA GLU A 73 -5.18 -5.86 17.80
C GLU A 73 -3.72 -6.24 18.07
N ILE A 74 -3.41 -7.52 17.83
CA ILE A 74 -2.06 -8.07 17.98
C ILE A 74 -1.31 -7.90 16.65
N CYS A 75 -0.01 -7.63 16.73
CA CYS A 75 0.89 -7.61 15.59
C CYS A 75 2.25 -8.20 15.98
N LEU A 76 3.10 -8.48 14.99
CA LEU A 76 4.50 -8.79 15.27
C LEU A 76 5.18 -7.50 15.75
N MET A 77 5.89 -7.57 16.88
CA MET A 77 6.57 -6.41 17.46
C MET A 77 8.06 -6.67 17.58
N GLN A 78 8.87 -5.68 17.21
CA GLN A 78 10.31 -5.71 17.46
C GLN A 78 10.63 -5.28 18.91
N ASP A 79 11.68 -5.87 19.48
CA ASP A 79 12.20 -5.47 20.79
C ASP A 79 12.54 -3.98 20.87
N GLY A 80 12.06 -3.36 21.95
CA GLY A 80 12.27 -1.95 22.24
C GLY A 80 11.33 -1.00 21.49
N VAL A 81 10.32 -1.50 20.76
CA VAL A 81 9.16 -0.68 20.35
C VAL A 81 8.35 -0.37 21.61
N LYS A 82 8.33 0.91 21.99
CA LYS A 82 7.65 1.37 23.21
C LYS A 82 6.32 2.01 22.86
N ARG A 83 5.28 1.58 23.56
CA ARG A 83 4.00 2.30 23.59
C ARG A 83 4.19 3.65 24.29
N ARG A 84 3.44 4.65 23.84
CA ARG A 84 3.30 5.94 24.51
C ARG A 84 2.66 5.74 25.89
N PRO A 85 2.72 6.75 26.79
CA PRO A 85 2.13 6.65 28.14
C PRO A 85 0.63 6.34 28.14
N ASP A 86 -0.09 6.70 27.07
CA ASP A 86 -1.51 6.40 26.85
C ASP A 86 -1.78 4.97 26.31
N GLY A 87 -0.74 4.13 26.21
CA GLY A 87 -0.81 2.76 25.71
C GLY A 87 -0.78 2.65 24.18
N ARG A 88 -0.75 3.76 23.44
CA ARG A 88 -0.82 3.75 21.97
C ARG A 88 0.54 3.61 21.31
N LEU A 89 0.57 3.01 20.12
CA LEU A 89 1.74 3.04 19.25
C LEU A 89 1.69 4.27 18.32
N PRO A 90 2.83 4.92 18.06
CA PRO A 90 2.92 5.95 17.04
C PRO A 90 2.66 5.38 15.64
N ASP A 91 1.94 6.11 14.79
CA ASP A 91 1.60 5.71 13.42
C ASP A 91 2.85 5.42 12.56
N GLU A 92 3.94 6.14 12.81
CA GLU A 92 5.23 5.92 12.14
C GLU A 92 5.89 4.57 12.47
N GLN A 93 5.47 3.91 13.55
CA GLN A 93 6.02 2.61 13.97
C GLN A 93 5.20 1.41 13.48
N ILE A 94 4.02 1.63 12.89
CA ILE A 94 3.12 0.56 12.46
C ILE A 94 3.24 0.42 10.95
N PHE A 95 3.57 -0.78 10.49
CA PHE A 95 3.83 -1.10 9.10
C PHE A 95 2.96 -2.26 8.63
N VAL A 96 2.44 -2.16 7.42
CA VAL A 96 1.94 -3.33 6.69
C VAL A 96 3.06 -3.84 5.80
N VAL A 97 3.28 -5.14 5.83
CA VAL A 97 4.28 -5.86 5.06
C VAL A 97 3.58 -6.84 4.13
N VAL A 98 3.89 -6.74 2.84
CA VAL A 98 3.33 -7.60 1.80
C VAL A 98 4.42 -8.56 1.32
N GLY A 99 4.16 -9.85 1.52
CA GLY A 99 5.07 -10.93 1.15
C GLY A 99 4.45 -11.89 0.13
N PHE A 100 5.30 -12.46 -0.71
CA PHE A 100 4.94 -13.51 -1.68
C PHE A 100 5.73 -14.76 -1.36
N SER A 101 5.18 -15.95 -1.60
CA SER A 101 5.98 -17.17 -1.44
C SER A 101 7.17 -17.17 -2.42
N LYS A 102 8.31 -17.71 -2.01
CA LYS A 102 9.44 -17.94 -2.94
C LYS A 102 9.08 -18.95 -4.04
N ASN A 103 8.10 -19.81 -3.76
CA ASN A 103 7.53 -20.78 -4.71
C ASN A 103 6.14 -20.35 -5.21
N HIS A 104 5.82 -19.05 -5.12
CA HIS A 104 4.48 -18.54 -5.41
C HIS A 104 4.16 -18.65 -6.90
N SER A 105 2.95 -19.13 -7.20
CA SER A 105 2.34 -18.88 -8.51
C SER A 105 1.92 -17.40 -8.58
N PRO A 106 2.12 -16.70 -9.70
CA PRO A 106 1.65 -15.32 -9.90
C PRO A 106 0.15 -15.11 -9.57
N ASP A 107 -0.64 -16.18 -9.60
CA ASP A 107 -2.10 -16.16 -9.44
C ASP A 107 -2.58 -16.30 -7.99
N ARG A 108 -1.68 -16.46 -7.00
CA ARG A 108 -2.08 -16.52 -5.60
C ARG A 108 -2.08 -15.15 -4.95
N ASP A 109 -2.98 -14.95 -4.01
CA ASP A 109 -3.04 -13.73 -3.21
C ASP A 109 -1.73 -13.51 -2.43
N PRO A 110 -1.23 -12.28 -2.35
CA PRO A 110 -0.10 -11.95 -1.48
C PRO A 110 -0.46 -12.19 -0.02
N VAL A 111 0.54 -12.58 0.77
CA VAL A 111 0.39 -12.67 2.22
C VAL A 111 0.63 -11.27 2.80
N VAL A 112 -0.38 -10.76 3.50
CA VAL A 112 -0.31 -9.46 4.17
C VAL A 112 -0.12 -9.68 5.67
N ASN A 113 0.89 -9.02 6.25
CA ASN A 113 1.16 -9.04 7.69
C ASN A 113 1.32 -7.62 8.22
N PHE A 114 1.06 -7.44 9.51
CA PHE A 114 1.20 -6.16 10.18
C PHE A 114 2.27 -6.27 11.27
N VAL A 115 3.14 -5.27 11.30
CA VAL A 115 4.36 -5.25 12.11
C VAL A 115 4.51 -3.89 12.78
N ALA A 116 4.80 -3.88 14.07
CA ALA A 116 5.33 -2.69 14.74
C ALA A 116 6.87 -2.78 14.81
N ALA A 117 7.56 -1.80 14.22
CA ALA A 117 9.01 -1.73 14.14
C ALA A 117 9.50 -0.27 14.25
N LYS A 118 10.81 -0.05 14.38
CA LYS A 118 11.35 1.33 14.43
C LYS A 118 11.61 1.89 13.02
N SER A 119 11.61 1.04 12.00
CA SER A 119 11.88 1.42 10.61
C SER A 119 11.29 0.44 9.59
N GLU A 120 11.18 0.88 8.32
CA GLU A 120 10.78 0.02 7.18
C GLU A 120 11.72 -1.19 7.00
N ALA A 121 13.02 -0.99 7.25
CA ALA A 121 14.03 -2.04 7.12
C ALA A 121 13.82 -3.12 8.18
N GLU A 122 13.60 -2.73 9.43
CA GLU A 122 13.32 -3.67 10.51
C GLU A 122 11.98 -4.37 10.34
N ALA A 123 10.94 -3.66 9.88
CA ALA A 123 9.66 -4.28 9.56
C ALA A 123 9.83 -5.38 8.48
N SER A 124 10.63 -5.10 7.44
CA SER A 124 10.97 -6.08 6.41
C SER A 124 11.71 -7.29 6.99
N MET A 125 12.71 -7.04 7.84
CA MET A 125 13.50 -8.09 8.47
C MET A 125 12.64 -8.96 9.39
N LEU A 126 11.82 -8.36 10.25
CA LEU A 126 10.95 -9.09 11.18
C LEU A 126 10.01 -10.02 10.43
N GLN A 127 9.42 -9.55 9.33
CA GLN A 127 8.60 -10.38 8.48
C GLN A 127 9.36 -11.55 7.85
N GLN A 128 10.56 -11.30 7.32
CA GLN A 128 11.38 -12.36 6.72
C GLN A 128 11.84 -13.39 7.75
N SER A 129 12.14 -12.96 8.98
CA SER A 129 12.50 -13.85 10.08
C SER A 129 11.31 -14.68 10.55
N ALA A 130 10.12 -14.09 10.65
CA ALA A 130 8.90 -14.80 11.03
C ALA A 130 8.42 -15.78 9.94
N MET A 131 8.67 -15.46 8.66
CA MET A 131 8.22 -16.23 7.51
C MET A 131 9.31 -16.34 6.44
N ALA A 132 10.35 -17.14 6.70
CA ALA A 132 11.54 -17.26 5.84
C ALA A 132 11.28 -17.77 4.41
N SER A 133 10.12 -18.40 4.18
CA SER A 133 9.66 -18.86 2.87
C SER A 133 9.09 -17.73 2.00
N LEU A 134 8.89 -16.52 2.55
CA LEU A 134 8.36 -15.38 1.81
C LEU A 134 9.49 -14.45 1.30
N SER A 135 9.29 -13.89 0.11
CA SER A 135 9.98 -12.70 -0.37
C SER A 135 9.12 -11.47 -0.03
N VAL A 136 9.71 -10.46 0.60
CA VAL A 136 9.02 -9.20 0.88
C VAL A 136 8.99 -8.35 -0.39
N SER A 137 7.79 -8.06 -0.87
CA SER A 137 7.57 -7.18 -2.02
C SER A 137 7.33 -5.73 -1.59
N GLY A 138 6.83 -5.52 -0.37
CA GLY A 138 6.36 -4.22 0.07
C GLY A 138 6.33 -3.97 1.55
N VAL A 139 6.63 -2.74 1.95
CA VAL A 139 6.44 -2.22 3.31
C VAL A 139 5.94 -0.78 3.25
N VAL A 140 4.90 -0.46 4.01
CA VAL A 140 4.40 0.92 4.14
C VAL A 140 3.87 1.17 5.56
N SER A 141 4.10 2.38 6.09
CA SER A 141 3.66 2.77 7.43
C SER A 141 2.22 3.28 7.46
N LEU A 142 1.59 3.27 8.65
CA LEU A 142 0.23 3.82 8.85
C LEU A 142 0.16 5.28 8.41
N ALA A 143 1.12 6.10 8.82
CA ALA A 143 1.18 7.52 8.43
C ALA A 143 1.15 7.72 6.90
N LYS A 144 1.86 6.87 6.15
CA LYS A 144 1.87 6.92 4.68
C LYS A 144 0.55 6.44 4.07
N LEU A 145 -0.04 5.38 4.63
CA LEU A 145 -1.34 4.88 4.18
C LEU A 145 -2.48 5.86 4.45
N LEU A 146 -2.45 6.61 5.56
CA LEU A 146 -3.41 7.67 5.84
C LEU A 146 -3.32 8.79 4.79
N GLY A 147 -2.11 9.21 4.43
CA GLY A 147 -1.91 10.18 3.35
C GLY A 147 -2.41 9.67 2.00
N LEU A 148 -2.17 8.38 1.71
CA LEU A 148 -2.66 7.74 0.50
C LEU A 148 -4.19 7.66 0.48
N GLN A 149 -4.82 7.24 1.57
CA GLN A 149 -6.27 7.17 1.72
C GLN A 149 -6.89 8.53 1.40
N ALA A 150 -6.40 9.59 2.05
CA ALA A 150 -6.88 10.95 1.82
C ALA A 150 -6.75 11.36 0.34
N GLY A 151 -5.62 11.05 -0.31
CA GLY A 151 -5.43 11.32 -1.74
C GLY A 151 -6.45 10.61 -2.63
N MET A 152 -6.68 9.31 -2.40
CA MET A 152 -7.64 8.51 -3.16
C MET A 152 -9.08 8.96 -2.92
N GLU A 153 -9.42 9.38 -1.70
CA GLU A 153 -10.74 9.92 -1.35
C GLU A 153 -11.03 11.23 -2.07
N ARG A 154 -10.03 12.12 -2.18
CA ARG A 154 -10.16 13.36 -2.97
C ARG A 154 -10.38 13.10 -4.45
N VAL A 155 -9.74 12.07 -5.00
CA VAL A 155 -10.01 11.61 -6.38
C VAL A 155 -11.43 11.07 -6.49
N ALA A 156 -11.90 10.26 -5.53
CA ALA A 156 -13.26 9.71 -5.52
C ALA A 156 -14.34 10.81 -5.43
N ALA A 157 -14.05 11.87 -4.69
CA ALA A 157 -14.88 13.07 -4.55
C ALA A 157 -14.84 14.00 -5.78
N GLY A 158 -13.92 13.77 -6.73
CA GLY A 158 -13.75 14.61 -7.92
C GLY A 158 -13.01 15.92 -7.66
N GLU A 159 -12.35 16.07 -6.51
CA GLU A 159 -11.58 17.27 -6.16
C GLU A 159 -10.21 17.32 -6.87
N THR A 160 -9.76 16.18 -7.39
CA THR A 160 -8.53 16.09 -8.17
C THR A 160 -8.92 15.80 -9.63
N PRO A 161 -8.61 16.69 -10.59
CA PRO A 161 -9.04 16.53 -11.96
C PRO A 161 -8.40 15.27 -12.56
N ALA A 162 -9.16 14.52 -13.36
CA ALA A 162 -8.61 13.36 -14.04
C ALA A 162 -7.48 13.80 -15.00
N LEU A 163 -6.45 12.97 -15.18
CA LEU A 163 -5.34 13.27 -16.11
C LEU A 163 -5.83 13.59 -17.55
N LYS A 164 -7.00 13.07 -17.92
CA LYS A 164 -7.70 13.40 -19.18
C LYS A 164 -8.20 14.86 -19.20
N GLU A 165 -8.76 15.35 -18.10
CA GLU A 165 -9.27 16.73 -17.97
C GLU A 165 -8.13 17.75 -17.92
N GLN A 166 -6.93 17.31 -17.54
CA GLN A 166 -5.70 18.10 -17.59
C GLN A 166 -5.00 18.05 -18.96
N GLY A 167 -5.53 17.31 -19.94
CA GLY A 167 -4.93 17.18 -21.28
C GLY A 167 -3.63 16.37 -21.32
N ILE A 168 -3.29 15.66 -20.25
CA ILE A 168 -2.06 14.84 -20.14
C ILE A 168 -2.23 13.52 -20.90
N ILE A 169 -3.47 13.06 -21.04
CA ILE A 169 -3.83 11.86 -21.80
C ILE A 169 -4.94 12.25 -22.79
N ARG A 170 -4.81 11.83 -24.05
CA ARG A 170 -5.83 12.03 -25.10
C ARG A 170 -7.07 11.17 -24.87
#